data_AF-A0A1I7X7Q2-F1
#
_entry.id   AF-A0A1I7X7Q2-F1
#
_cell.length_a   1.000
_cell.length_b   1.000
_cell.length_c   1.000
_cell.angle_alpha   90.00
_cell.angle_beta   90.00
_cell.angle_gamma   90.00
#
_symmetry.space_group_name_H-M   'P 1'
#
loop_
_entity.id
_entity.type
_entity.pdbx_description
1 polymer ?
#
loop_
_entity_poly.entity_id
_entity_poly.type
_entity_poly.pdbx_seq_one_letter_code
_entity_poly.pdbx_strand_id
1 'polypeptide(L)'
;MDEHTGSYFFAAYDPSNIANSPRTVYSFKEVIEYTSTPKAKSIGVRFKRFDTPKKVLEFYNSGNNITTDNSGLPTSIQSVEPSIPHPSVPQSQMNPLKSAIEKGNINVFSSMVKSNPRYLVNTDSDTAAVVAAGCHYNALHIAAKNGMLEVASNILETISSINFLIKLYGTDEDDVRPRREIILASYLNTPEKGFCETPLHFAAKFGHLDIVKLLVRQPLLQKNITNKHGETAQIVACSRYSGKDKASRKVEMEVVLSGFYVALYRPRDNCSTAEIIISEAYPCEHLSKNVLIDSPLLPKYSLAACAGPFGSKERAEKFYQEWSMSQKDIKLSDMDKGYERVGRDLCGGKIPWVESWCFLDNLIDICSKEGLSLFNLFLHQAKFKKNKRSDDNVRQRLQFDDEDSDEDELKNTLELSKNEIDEEIFEDALTTLDDSMSSFTGHFAGLSLKSPINARYFFNITQQLFY
;
A
#
# COMPACT_ATOMS: atom_id res chain seq x y z
N MET A 1 -25.47 14.92 44.32
CA MET A 1 -25.30 16.38 44.22
C MET A 1 -23.83 16.65 44.40
N ASP A 2 -23.22 17.26 43.39
CA ASP A 2 -22.20 18.33 43.49
C ASP A 2 -21.38 18.36 42.19
N GLU A 3 -21.99 19.03 41.20
CA GLU A 3 -21.35 19.44 39.95
C GLU A 3 -20.19 20.39 40.26
N HIS A 4 -18.96 19.97 39.95
CA HIS A 4 -17.83 20.87 39.81
C HIS A 4 -17.99 21.68 38.51
N THR A 5 -18.88 22.68 38.54
CA THR A 5 -18.95 23.70 37.50
C THR A 5 -17.82 24.71 37.71
N GLY A 6 -16.64 24.42 37.13
CA GLY A 6 -15.64 25.46 36.91
C GLY A 6 -16.22 26.53 35.98
N SER A 7 -16.60 27.68 36.53
CA SER A 7 -17.17 28.78 35.74
C SER A 7 -16.09 29.41 34.86
N TYR A 8 -16.12 29.11 33.56
CA TYR A 8 -15.22 29.70 32.58
C TYR A 8 -15.71 31.08 32.13
N PHE A 9 -14.76 31.99 31.90
CA PHE A 9 -15.04 33.37 31.48
C PHE A 9 -14.57 33.60 30.04
N PHE A 10 -15.27 34.44 29.30
CA PHE A 10 -15.03 34.67 27.87
C PHE A 10 -14.82 36.14 27.57
N ALA A 11 -13.92 36.41 26.62
CA ALA A 11 -13.68 37.73 26.06
C ALA A 11 -14.19 37.76 24.61
N ALA A 12 -14.96 38.76 24.21
CA ALA A 12 -15.37 38.99 22.83
C ALA A 12 -14.52 40.13 22.23
N TYR A 13 -13.82 39.86 21.13
CA TYR A 13 -12.89 40.81 20.53
C TYR A 13 -12.95 40.81 19.00
N ASP A 14 -12.69 41.97 18.41
CA ASP A 14 -12.46 42.15 16.99
C ASP A 14 -10.99 41.80 16.67
N PRO A 15 -10.72 40.80 15.81
CA PRO A 15 -9.37 40.43 15.40
C PRO A 15 -8.58 41.57 14.73
N SER A 16 -9.28 42.55 14.15
CA SER A 16 -8.67 43.67 13.42
C SER A 16 -8.34 44.85 14.33
N ASN A 17 -9.05 44.99 15.46
CA ASN A 17 -8.85 46.08 16.41
C ASN A 17 -9.31 45.70 17.82
N ILE A 18 -8.41 45.08 18.58
CA ILE A 18 -8.69 44.62 19.95
C ILE A 18 -8.97 45.81 20.89
N ALA A 19 -8.38 46.98 20.65
CA ALA A 19 -8.58 48.17 21.47
C ALA A 19 -10.02 48.72 21.43
N ASN A 20 -10.71 48.55 20.30
CA ASN A 20 -12.11 48.96 20.11
C ASN A 20 -13.13 47.89 20.52
N SER A 21 -12.66 46.76 21.06
CA SER A 21 -13.52 45.67 21.52
C SER A 21 -14.17 45.99 22.87
N PRO A 22 -15.39 45.48 23.12
CA PRO A 22 -16.07 45.69 24.40
C PRO A 22 -15.25 45.05 25.53
N ARG A 23 -14.80 45.87 26.50
CA ARG A 23 -14.02 45.41 27.67
C ARG A 23 -14.90 44.74 28.73
N THR A 24 -15.74 43.82 28.30
CA THR A 24 -16.70 43.11 29.13
C THR A 24 -16.26 41.65 29.26
N VAL A 25 -16.44 41.10 30.46
CA VAL A 25 -16.25 39.68 30.75
C VAL A 25 -17.61 39.01 30.57
N TYR A 26 -17.67 38.03 29.68
CA TYR A 26 -18.91 37.32 29.34
C TYR A 26 -18.93 35.93 29.97
N SER A 27 -20.12 35.46 30.33
CA SER A 27 -20.39 34.03 30.48
C SER A 27 -20.56 33.36 29.10
N PHE A 28 -20.52 32.02 29.05
CA PHE A 28 -20.63 31.27 27.81
C PHE A 28 -21.91 31.58 27.01
N LYS A 29 -23.05 31.73 27.68
CA LYS A 29 -24.33 32.03 27.02
C LYS A 29 -24.34 33.44 26.43
N GLU A 30 -23.83 34.41 27.18
CA GLU A 30 -23.79 35.82 26.78
C GLU A 30 -22.82 36.06 25.62
N VAL A 31 -21.68 35.36 25.57
CA VAL A 31 -20.71 35.55 24.48
C VAL A 31 -21.23 34.99 23.14
N ILE A 32 -21.99 33.90 23.18
CA ILE A 32 -22.62 33.33 21.98
C ILE A 32 -23.74 34.23 21.48
N GLU A 33 -24.56 34.77 22.37
CA GLU A 33 -25.61 35.72 22.02
C GLU A 33 -25.03 36.99 21.40
N TYR A 34 -23.96 37.54 22.00
CA TYR A 34 -23.28 38.72 21.50
C TYR A 34 -22.64 38.51 20.12
N THR A 35 -21.88 37.42 19.93
CA THR A 35 -21.27 37.08 18.64
C THR A 35 -22.30 36.74 17.55
N SER A 36 -23.52 36.36 17.95
CA SER A 36 -24.61 36.08 17.02
C SER A 36 -25.33 37.34 16.51
N THR A 37 -25.09 38.52 17.12
CA THR A 37 -25.72 39.77 16.71
C THR A 37 -25.28 40.20 15.30
N PRO A 38 -26.16 40.86 14.50
CA PRO A 38 -25.83 41.30 13.15
C PRO A 38 -24.60 42.23 13.09
N LYS A 39 -24.46 43.08 14.12
CA LYS A 39 -23.33 44.00 14.28
C LYS A 39 -22.01 43.24 14.52
N ALA A 40 -22.01 42.23 15.39
CA ALA A 40 -20.82 41.41 15.67
C ALA A 40 -20.39 40.55 14.47
N LYS A 41 -21.35 40.04 13.68
CA LYS A 41 -21.08 39.30 12.44
C LYS A 41 -20.48 40.18 11.35
N SER A 42 -20.93 41.43 11.23
CA SER A 42 -20.38 42.38 10.24
C SER A 42 -18.94 42.78 10.52
N ILE A 43 -18.53 42.77 11.80
CA ILE A 43 -17.18 43.12 12.27
C ILE A 43 -16.28 41.87 12.37
N GLY A 44 -16.84 40.66 12.35
CA GLY A 44 -16.08 39.41 12.47
C GLY A 44 -15.59 39.14 13.90
N VAL A 45 -16.37 39.54 14.91
CA VAL A 45 -16.04 39.37 16.33
C VAL A 45 -15.82 37.90 16.68
N ARG A 46 -14.69 37.60 17.33
CA ARG A 46 -14.34 36.27 17.86
C ARG A 46 -14.38 36.28 19.38
N PHE A 47 -14.36 35.10 20.00
CA PHE A 47 -14.25 35.00 21.46
C PHE A 47 -13.15 34.04 21.90
N LYS A 48 -12.57 34.30 23.08
CA LYS A 48 -11.50 33.48 23.69
C LYS A 48 -11.87 33.14 25.13
N ARG A 49 -11.57 31.90 25.55
CA ARG A 49 -11.87 31.35 26.87
C ARG A 49 -10.73 31.59 27.85
N PHE A 50 -11.07 31.91 29.11
CA PHE A 50 -10.13 32.14 30.20
C PHE A 50 -10.65 31.51 31.50
N ASP A 51 -9.72 31.12 32.37
CA ASP A 51 -10.04 30.48 33.66
C ASP A 51 -10.38 31.49 34.76
N THR A 52 -9.93 32.75 34.62
CA THR A 52 -10.19 33.81 35.60
C THR A 52 -10.54 35.13 34.91
N PRO A 53 -11.41 35.96 35.52
CA PRO A 53 -11.82 37.24 34.93
C PRO A 53 -10.66 38.26 34.87
N LYS A 54 -9.65 38.12 35.73
CA LYS A 54 -8.44 38.96 35.69
C LYS A 54 -7.64 38.77 34.40
N LYS A 55 -7.49 37.51 33.94
CA LYS A 55 -6.81 37.20 32.67
C LYS A 55 -7.55 37.75 31.44
N VAL A 56 -8.89 37.86 31.51
CA VAL A 56 -9.70 38.51 30.46
C VAL A 56 -9.39 40.00 30.36
N LEU A 57 -9.30 40.69 31.51
CA LEU A 57 -8.98 42.12 31.55
C LEU A 57 -7.53 42.38 31.11
N GLU A 58 -6.59 41.51 31.48
CA GLU A 58 -5.21 41.55 30.99
C GLU A 58 -5.13 41.36 29.46
N PHE A 59 -5.97 40.49 28.88
CA PHE A 59 -6.07 40.31 27.43
C PHE A 59 -6.52 41.57 26.70
N TYR A 60 -7.49 42.32 27.24
CA TYR A 60 -7.88 43.60 26.65
C TYR A 60 -6.80 44.69 26.81
N ASN A 61 -6.07 44.69 27.92
CA ASN A 61 -5.01 45.66 28.19
C ASN A 61 -3.73 45.41 27.39
N SER A 62 -3.47 44.16 27.01
CA SER A 62 -2.35 43.77 26.13
C SER A 62 -2.62 44.03 24.65
N GLY A 63 -3.83 44.44 24.28
CA GLY A 63 -4.29 44.70 22.91
C GLY A 63 -3.61 45.83 22.14
N ASN A 64 -2.58 46.48 22.70
CA ASN A 64 -1.74 47.45 21.98
C ASN A 64 -0.41 46.88 21.45
N ASN A 65 -0.05 45.63 21.80
CA ASN A 65 1.20 44.98 21.33
C ASN A 65 0.95 43.52 20.93
N ILE A 66 0.03 43.28 19.99
CA ILE A 66 -0.08 41.99 19.30
C ILE A 66 0.17 42.25 17.81
N THR A 67 1.40 42.65 17.50
CA THR A 67 2.09 41.99 16.38
C THR A 67 2.34 40.55 16.83
N THR A 68 2.10 39.62 15.92
CA THR A 68 2.57 38.24 16.02
C THR A 68 3.98 38.20 16.60
N ASP A 69 4.16 37.63 17.78
CA ASP A 69 5.48 37.16 18.19
C ASP A 69 5.39 35.94 19.09
N ASN A 70 6.05 34.91 18.57
CA ASN A 70 6.60 33.77 19.26
C ASN A 70 7.60 34.21 20.36
N SER A 71 7.85 33.26 21.26
CA SER A 71 8.92 33.17 22.28
C SER A 71 8.48 33.48 23.73
N GLY A 72 8.69 32.59 24.71
CA GLY A 72 9.27 31.26 24.66
C GLY A 72 9.24 30.56 26.04
N LEU A 73 9.10 29.23 26.03
CA LEU A 73 9.79 28.24 26.86
C LEU A 73 9.37 26.82 26.42
N PRO A 74 10.20 25.81 26.70
CA PRO A 74 11.25 25.27 25.84
C PRO A 74 10.73 24.31 24.74
N THR A 75 11.51 24.26 23.66
CA THR A 75 11.44 23.41 22.45
C THR A 75 10.56 22.16 22.53
N SER A 76 9.31 22.26 22.06
CA SER A 76 8.74 21.20 21.22
C SER A 76 8.73 21.73 19.79
N ILE A 77 9.19 20.90 18.86
CA ILE A 77 9.27 21.20 17.43
C ILE A 77 7.86 21.56 16.95
N GLN A 78 7.55 22.85 16.78
CA GLN A 78 6.35 23.28 16.09
C GLN A 78 6.61 23.11 14.60
N SER A 79 6.11 22.02 14.02
CA SER A 79 6.04 21.82 12.58
C SER A 79 5.16 22.92 11.98
N VAL A 80 5.76 23.87 11.27
CA VAL A 80 5.03 24.84 10.45
C VAL A 80 4.27 24.04 9.40
N GLU A 81 2.94 24.14 9.40
CA GLU A 81 2.11 23.44 8.43
C GLU A 81 2.39 24.01 7.02
N PRO A 82 2.71 23.15 6.03
CA PRO A 82 3.15 23.60 4.72
C PRO A 82 2.03 24.33 3.96
N SER A 83 2.40 25.36 3.19
CA SER A 83 1.46 26.06 2.32
C SER A 83 1.07 25.15 1.15
N ILE A 84 -0.15 24.62 1.17
CA ILE A 84 -0.65 23.68 0.16
C ILE A 84 -0.89 24.44 -1.17
N PRO A 85 -0.25 24.05 -2.29
CA PRO A 85 -0.32 24.76 -3.57
C PRO A 85 -1.63 24.52 -4.35
N HIS A 86 -2.55 23.73 -3.79
CA HIS A 86 -3.77 23.29 -4.46
C HIS A 86 -5.03 23.90 -3.83
N PRO A 87 -5.94 24.50 -4.63
CA PRO A 87 -7.17 25.10 -4.11
C PRO A 87 -8.14 24.04 -3.59
N SER A 88 -8.90 24.37 -2.55
CA SER A 88 -9.94 23.50 -2.01
C SER A 88 -11.00 23.19 -3.08
N VAL A 89 -11.44 21.93 -3.13
CA VAL A 89 -12.41 21.47 -4.13
C VAL A 89 -13.83 21.65 -3.58
N PRO A 90 -14.69 22.48 -4.20
CA PRO A 90 -16.08 22.61 -3.79
C PRO A 90 -16.92 21.38 -4.18
N GLN A 91 -18.00 21.13 -3.45
CA GLN A 91 -18.87 19.96 -3.66
C GLN A 91 -19.46 19.87 -5.09
N SER A 92 -19.68 21.01 -5.77
CA SER A 92 -20.14 21.01 -7.17
C SER A 92 -19.16 20.32 -8.12
N GLN A 93 -17.86 20.44 -7.85
CA GLN A 93 -16.79 19.80 -8.62
C GLN A 93 -16.57 18.34 -8.22
N MET A 94 -17.02 17.91 -7.03
CA MET A 94 -16.99 16.50 -6.61
C MET A 94 -18.05 15.64 -7.32
N ASN A 95 -19.15 16.23 -7.78
CA ASN A 95 -20.24 15.49 -8.45
C ASN A 95 -19.80 14.83 -9.79
N PRO A 96 -19.04 15.51 -10.68
CA PRO A 96 -18.43 14.87 -11.84
C PRO A 96 -17.51 13.71 -11.48
N LEU A 97 -16.68 13.87 -10.43
CA LEU A 97 -15.80 12.81 -9.94
C LEU A 97 -16.61 11.60 -9.46
N LYS A 98 -17.67 11.84 -8.68
CA LYS A 98 -18.62 10.80 -8.27
C LYS A 98 -19.17 10.04 -9.47
N SER A 99 -19.66 10.74 -10.49
CA SER A 99 -20.21 10.11 -11.69
C SER A 99 -19.17 9.31 -12.47
N ALA A 100 -17.92 9.80 -12.54
CA ALA A 100 -16.82 9.08 -13.17
C ALA A 100 -16.52 7.76 -12.44
N ILE A 101 -16.49 7.78 -11.10
CA ILE A 101 -16.28 6.58 -10.27
C ILE A 101 -17.47 5.61 -10.44
N GLU A 102 -18.72 6.09 -10.37
CA GLU A 102 -19.91 5.24 -10.54
C GLU A 102 -19.98 4.55 -11.91
N LYS A 103 -19.44 5.18 -12.95
CA LYS A 103 -19.39 4.62 -14.31
C LYS A 103 -18.13 3.81 -14.60
N GLY A 104 -17.14 3.82 -13.70
CA GLY A 104 -15.84 3.16 -13.92
C GLY A 104 -14.95 3.86 -14.96
N ASN A 105 -15.12 5.16 -15.21
CA ASN A 105 -14.31 5.87 -16.19
C ASN A 105 -12.94 6.26 -15.61
N ILE A 106 -11.98 5.35 -15.73
CA ILE A 106 -10.60 5.49 -15.21
C ILE A 106 -9.86 6.70 -15.77
N ASN A 107 -10.10 7.06 -17.03
CA ASN A 107 -9.40 8.15 -17.71
C ASN A 107 -9.83 9.51 -17.15
N VAL A 108 -11.15 9.72 -17.05
CA VAL A 108 -11.71 10.94 -16.45
C VAL A 108 -11.30 11.04 -14.99
N PHE A 109 -11.43 9.95 -14.24
CA PHE A 109 -10.99 9.88 -12.84
C PHE A 109 -9.52 10.30 -12.69
N SER A 110 -8.61 9.65 -13.43
CA SER A 110 -7.17 9.92 -13.36
C SER A 110 -6.83 11.35 -13.78
N SER A 111 -7.52 11.90 -14.78
CA SER A 111 -7.31 13.29 -15.23
C SER A 111 -7.70 14.31 -14.16
N MET A 112 -8.83 14.10 -13.47
CA MET A 112 -9.29 14.98 -12.39
C MET A 112 -8.34 14.95 -11.20
N VAL A 113 -7.93 13.76 -10.76
CA VAL A 113 -7.02 13.57 -9.63
C VAL A 113 -5.64 14.19 -9.92
N LYS A 114 -5.12 14.03 -11.14
CA LYS A 114 -3.86 14.66 -11.56
C LYS A 114 -3.94 16.19 -11.62
N SER A 115 -5.12 16.72 -11.96
CA SER A 115 -5.36 18.17 -12.03
C SER A 115 -5.40 18.79 -10.63
N ASN A 116 -6.06 18.13 -9.68
CA ASN A 116 -6.08 18.56 -8.28
C ASN A 116 -6.09 17.34 -7.32
N PRO A 117 -4.99 17.07 -6.60
CA PRO A 117 -4.92 15.97 -5.62
C PRO A 117 -5.97 16.05 -4.50
N ARG A 118 -6.50 17.25 -4.20
CA ARG A 118 -7.52 17.47 -3.16
C ARG A 118 -8.89 16.88 -3.50
N TYR A 119 -9.07 16.36 -4.72
CA TYR A 119 -10.22 15.50 -5.04
C TYR A 119 -10.24 14.20 -4.21
N LEU A 120 -9.07 13.70 -3.81
CA LEU A 120 -8.94 12.48 -3.02
C LEU A 120 -8.55 12.73 -1.57
N VAL A 121 -7.74 13.75 -1.28
CA VAL A 121 -7.22 13.98 0.07
C VAL A 121 -7.76 15.27 0.65
N ASN A 122 -8.33 15.18 1.85
CA ASN A 122 -8.61 16.36 2.65
C ASN A 122 -7.34 16.75 3.42
N THR A 123 -6.65 17.78 2.93
CA THR A 123 -5.38 18.27 3.47
C THR A 123 -5.51 18.91 4.84
N ASP A 124 -6.70 19.40 5.21
CA ASP A 124 -6.89 20.14 6.48
C ASP A 124 -6.96 19.19 7.69
N SER A 125 -7.17 17.89 7.45
CA SER A 125 -7.26 16.87 8.50
C SER A 125 -6.51 15.59 8.17
N ASP A 126 -5.73 15.57 7.08
CA ASP A 126 -5.04 14.38 6.57
C ASP A 126 -5.95 13.14 6.47
N THR A 127 -7.18 13.31 5.96
CA THR A 127 -8.17 12.22 5.82
C THR A 127 -8.68 12.07 4.39
N ALA A 128 -9.44 11.00 4.15
CA ALA A 128 -10.10 10.79 2.87
C ALA A 128 -11.09 11.92 2.54
N ALA A 129 -11.03 12.45 1.31
CA ALA A 129 -11.97 13.45 0.85
C ALA A 129 -13.40 12.88 0.78
N VAL A 130 -14.38 13.67 1.23
CA VAL A 130 -15.79 13.31 1.14
C VAL A 130 -16.30 13.67 -0.27
N VAL A 131 -16.52 12.64 -1.08
CA VAL A 131 -16.99 12.79 -2.47
C VAL A 131 -18.50 12.99 -2.52
N ALA A 132 -19.26 12.30 -1.66
CA ALA A 132 -20.71 12.47 -1.56
C ALA A 132 -21.14 12.94 -0.16
N ALA A 133 -21.35 14.25 0.00
CA ALA A 133 -21.66 14.89 1.28
C ALA A 133 -22.91 14.36 2.01
N GLY A 134 -23.93 13.89 1.28
CA GLY A 134 -25.16 13.38 1.89
C GLY A 134 -24.91 12.18 2.81
N CYS A 135 -24.26 11.14 2.30
CA CYS A 135 -23.93 9.91 3.03
C CYS A 135 -22.51 9.90 3.62
N HIS A 136 -21.72 10.94 3.37
CA HIS A 136 -20.30 11.02 3.71
C HIS A 136 -19.47 9.90 3.07
N TYR A 137 -19.72 9.60 1.79
CA TYR A 137 -18.94 8.60 1.07
C TYR A 137 -17.59 9.17 0.64
N ASN A 138 -16.52 8.47 0.99
CA ASN A 138 -15.24 8.61 0.31
C ASN A 138 -15.29 7.97 -1.10
N ALA A 139 -14.26 8.19 -1.92
CA ALA A 139 -14.20 7.62 -3.27
C ALA A 139 -14.27 6.08 -3.26
N LEU A 140 -13.69 5.43 -2.24
CA LEU A 140 -13.64 3.98 -2.13
C LEU A 140 -14.98 3.34 -1.76
N HIS A 141 -15.83 4.00 -0.97
CA HIS A 141 -17.22 3.56 -0.74
C HIS A 141 -18.00 3.50 -2.06
N ILE A 142 -17.83 4.51 -2.92
CA ILE A 142 -18.53 4.59 -4.20
C ILE A 142 -18.02 3.51 -5.15
N ALA A 143 -16.69 3.32 -5.23
CA ALA A 143 -16.09 2.26 -6.04
C ALA A 143 -16.51 0.87 -5.55
N ALA A 144 -16.45 0.63 -4.23
CA ALA A 144 -16.85 -0.62 -3.58
C ALA A 144 -18.32 -0.94 -3.77
N LYS A 145 -19.21 0.06 -3.71
CA LYS A 145 -20.64 -0.12 -3.95
C LYS A 145 -20.95 -0.57 -5.39
N ASN A 146 -20.26 0.02 -6.37
CA ASN A 146 -20.52 -0.22 -7.80
C ASN A 146 -19.68 -1.36 -8.40
N GLY A 147 -18.73 -1.94 -7.67
CA GLY A 147 -17.89 -3.02 -8.19
C GLY A 147 -16.78 -2.57 -9.13
N MET A 148 -16.35 -1.30 -9.01
CA MET A 148 -15.34 -0.72 -9.90
C MET A 148 -13.91 -1.05 -9.42
N LEU A 149 -13.43 -2.25 -9.77
CA LEU A 149 -12.11 -2.75 -9.35
C LEU A 149 -10.97 -1.84 -9.79
N GLU A 150 -10.92 -1.48 -11.08
CA GLU A 150 -9.82 -0.68 -11.64
C GLU A 150 -9.70 0.69 -10.97
N VAL A 151 -10.84 1.34 -10.71
CA VAL A 151 -10.87 2.64 -10.02
C VAL A 151 -10.46 2.48 -8.56
N ALA A 152 -10.91 1.42 -7.88
CA ALA A 152 -10.50 1.15 -6.50
C ALA A 152 -8.98 0.89 -6.38
N SER A 153 -8.41 0.11 -7.28
CA SER A 153 -6.96 -0.14 -7.35
C SER A 153 -6.18 1.15 -7.57
N ASN A 154 -6.63 1.98 -8.53
CA ASN A 154 -5.97 3.25 -8.83
C ASN A 154 -6.07 4.25 -7.66
N ILE A 155 -7.19 4.30 -6.94
CA ILE A 155 -7.34 5.11 -5.72
C ILE A 155 -6.27 4.70 -4.70
N LEU A 156 -6.16 3.41 -4.38
CA LEU A 156 -5.21 2.91 -3.39
C LEU A 156 -3.75 3.11 -3.84
N GLU A 157 -3.44 2.89 -5.12
CA GLU A 157 -2.11 3.10 -5.70
C GLU A 157 -1.70 4.57 -5.64
N THR A 158 -2.62 5.47 -6.01
CA THR A 158 -2.36 6.92 -5.99
C THR A 158 -2.08 7.42 -4.58
N ILE A 159 -2.87 6.97 -3.60
CA ILE A 159 -2.69 7.37 -2.19
C ILE A 159 -1.44 6.74 -1.58
N SER A 160 -1.08 5.52 -1.97
CA SER A 160 0.13 4.84 -1.50
C SER A 160 1.41 5.46 -2.08
N SER A 161 1.31 6.17 -3.21
CA SER A 161 2.45 6.85 -3.85
C SER A 161 2.95 8.02 -2.99
N ILE A 162 4.17 7.88 -2.47
CA ILE A 162 4.86 8.93 -1.72
C ILE A 162 5.04 10.18 -2.58
N ASN A 163 5.42 10.02 -3.86
CA ASN A 163 5.61 11.12 -4.80
C ASN A 163 4.34 11.95 -5.02
N PHE A 164 3.17 11.31 -5.02
CA PHE A 164 1.89 12.00 -5.15
C PHE A 164 1.63 12.90 -3.94
N LEU A 165 1.88 12.40 -2.74
CA LEU A 165 1.67 13.16 -1.51
C LEU A 165 2.72 14.27 -1.31
N ILE A 166 3.99 14.03 -1.68
CA ILE A 166 5.02 15.08 -1.73
C ILE A 166 4.57 16.23 -2.63
N LYS A 167 4.02 15.92 -3.81
CA LYS A 167 3.48 16.95 -4.72
C LYS A 167 2.28 17.70 -4.12
N LEU A 168 1.44 17.01 -3.34
CA LEU A 168 0.26 17.59 -2.72
C LEU A 168 0.60 18.57 -1.58
N TYR A 169 1.47 18.16 -0.66
CA TYR A 169 1.83 18.97 0.51
C TYR A 169 3.01 19.90 0.25
N GLY A 170 3.86 19.60 -0.73
CA GLY A 170 5.10 20.34 -0.99
C GLY A 170 6.17 20.10 0.07
N THR A 171 6.12 18.98 0.79
CA THR A 171 7.02 18.63 1.91
C THR A 171 7.95 17.47 1.61
N ASP A 172 8.86 17.20 2.53
CA ASP A 172 9.80 16.08 2.48
C ASP A 172 9.12 14.72 2.71
N GLU A 173 9.81 13.66 2.27
CA GLU A 173 9.32 12.28 2.38
C GLU A 173 9.02 11.85 3.83
N ASP A 174 9.83 12.30 4.79
CA ASP A 174 9.67 11.91 6.21
C ASP A 174 8.40 12.47 6.86
N ASP A 175 7.89 13.62 6.40
CA ASP A 175 6.60 14.19 6.82
C ASP A 175 5.42 13.48 6.15
N VAL A 176 5.59 13.09 4.89
CA VAL A 176 4.54 12.44 4.09
C VAL A 176 4.30 10.99 4.50
N ARG A 177 5.33 10.26 4.92
CA ARG A 177 5.23 8.84 5.34
C ARG A 177 4.15 8.58 6.40
N PRO A 178 4.13 9.27 7.56
CA PRO A 178 3.08 9.07 8.55
C PRO A 178 1.71 9.53 8.06
N ARG A 179 1.63 10.63 7.29
CA ARG A 179 0.36 11.12 6.70
C ARG A 179 -0.25 10.11 5.74
N ARG A 180 0.57 9.45 4.92
CA ARG A 180 0.14 8.38 4.00
C ARG A 180 -0.60 7.28 4.75
N GLU A 181 -0.07 6.82 5.88
CA GLU A 181 -0.69 5.76 6.68
C GLU A 181 -2.04 6.20 7.26
N ILE A 182 -2.13 7.44 7.74
CA ILE A 182 -3.38 8.02 8.26
C ILE A 182 -4.43 8.13 7.15
N ILE A 183 -4.05 8.66 5.98
CA ILE A 183 -4.95 8.83 4.83
C ILE A 183 -5.43 7.45 4.34
N LEU A 184 -4.52 6.49 4.19
CA LEU A 184 -4.85 5.13 3.75
C LEU A 184 -5.78 4.44 4.76
N ALA A 185 -5.48 4.52 6.06
CA ALA A 185 -6.35 4.00 7.11
C ALA A 185 -7.73 4.67 7.10
N SER A 186 -7.80 5.98 6.85
CA SER A 186 -9.08 6.70 6.70
C SER A 186 -9.87 6.18 5.50
N TYR A 187 -9.22 5.95 4.36
CA TYR A 187 -9.90 5.41 3.19
C TYR A 187 -10.50 4.02 3.44
N LEU A 188 -9.78 3.16 4.17
CA LEU A 188 -10.17 1.77 4.43
C LEU A 188 -11.21 1.62 5.55
N ASN A 189 -11.09 2.42 6.61
CA ASN A 189 -11.76 2.16 7.89
C ASN A 189 -12.81 3.21 8.28
N THR A 190 -12.84 4.38 7.65
CA THR A 190 -13.86 5.39 7.98
C THR A 190 -15.25 4.89 7.57
N PRO A 191 -16.22 4.76 8.50
CA PRO A 191 -17.58 4.33 8.18
C PRO A 191 -18.42 5.48 7.60
N GLU A 192 -19.42 5.13 6.79
CA GLU A 192 -20.39 6.10 6.28
C GLU A 192 -21.35 6.60 7.36
N LYS A 193 -21.96 7.78 7.15
CA LYS A 193 -22.75 8.45 8.19
C LYS A 193 -24.08 7.74 8.52
N GLY A 194 -24.68 7.02 7.57
CA GLY A 194 -26.01 6.43 7.71
C GLY A 194 -26.06 5.17 8.57
N PHE A 195 -25.52 4.08 8.03
CA PHE A 195 -25.50 2.74 8.63
C PHE A 195 -24.16 2.38 9.27
N CYS A 196 -23.21 3.30 9.32
CA CYS A 196 -21.83 3.05 9.77
C CYS A 196 -21.14 1.93 8.98
N GLU A 197 -21.45 1.78 7.69
CA GLU A 197 -20.83 0.79 6.81
C GLU A 197 -19.51 1.33 6.25
N THR A 198 -18.44 0.54 6.36
CA THR A 198 -17.13 0.83 5.74
C THR A 198 -17.10 0.39 4.27
N PRO A 199 -16.09 0.77 3.46
CA PRO A 199 -15.99 0.29 2.08
C PRO A 199 -15.97 -1.24 1.97
N LEU A 200 -15.40 -1.92 2.96
CA LEU A 200 -15.41 -3.39 3.04
C LEU A 200 -16.84 -3.94 3.19
N HIS A 201 -17.69 -3.30 4.00
CA HIS A 201 -19.11 -3.66 4.11
C HIS A 201 -19.83 -3.52 2.78
N PHE A 202 -19.62 -2.41 2.04
CA PHE A 202 -20.21 -2.23 0.72
C PHE A 202 -19.77 -3.33 -0.25
N ALA A 203 -18.46 -3.57 -0.38
CA ALA A 203 -17.94 -4.60 -1.27
C ALA A 203 -18.50 -5.99 -0.94
N ALA A 204 -18.53 -6.37 0.34
CA ALA A 204 -19.09 -7.64 0.78
C ALA A 204 -20.60 -7.75 0.57
N LYS A 205 -21.36 -6.71 0.95
CA LYS A 205 -22.83 -6.64 0.85
C LYS A 205 -23.35 -6.80 -0.56
N PHE A 206 -22.66 -6.17 -1.53
CA PHE A 206 -22.98 -6.25 -2.95
C PHE A 206 -22.32 -7.44 -3.66
N GLY A 207 -21.48 -8.23 -2.97
CA GLY A 207 -20.87 -9.44 -3.53
C GLY A 207 -19.69 -9.18 -4.48
N HIS A 208 -19.03 -8.03 -4.38
CA HIS A 208 -17.90 -7.67 -5.24
C HIS A 208 -16.60 -8.31 -4.72
N LEU A 209 -16.42 -9.60 -5.01
CA LEU A 209 -15.32 -10.42 -4.50
C LEU A 209 -13.94 -9.83 -4.80
N ASP A 210 -13.74 -9.30 -6.01
CA ASP A 210 -12.43 -8.80 -6.43
C ASP A 210 -12.02 -7.54 -5.64
N ILE A 211 -12.97 -6.67 -5.32
CA ILE A 211 -12.74 -5.53 -4.43
C ILE A 211 -12.44 -6.01 -3.01
N VAL A 212 -13.16 -7.01 -2.50
CA VAL A 212 -12.86 -7.54 -1.16
C VAL A 212 -11.45 -8.13 -1.10
N LYS A 213 -11.02 -8.87 -2.13
CA LYS A 213 -9.63 -9.36 -2.24
C LYS A 213 -8.62 -8.21 -2.30
N LEU A 214 -8.92 -7.13 -3.01
CA LEU A 214 -8.07 -5.93 -3.06
C LEU A 214 -7.95 -5.26 -1.68
N LEU A 215 -9.07 -5.09 -0.98
CA LEU A 215 -9.11 -4.43 0.34
C LEU A 215 -8.44 -5.27 1.41
N VAL A 216 -8.71 -6.58 1.47
CA VAL A 216 -8.17 -7.47 2.50
C VAL A 216 -6.64 -7.58 2.42
N ARG A 217 -6.05 -7.40 1.24
CA ARG A 217 -4.59 -7.32 1.07
C ARG A 217 -3.96 -6.06 1.67
N GLN A 218 -4.75 -5.06 2.06
CA GLN A 218 -4.21 -3.86 2.67
C GLN A 218 -3.89 -4.11 4.15
N PRO A 219 -2.64 -3.89 4.60
CA PRO A 219 -2.22 -4.21 5.97
C PRO A 219 -2.93 -3.34 7.02
N LEU A 220 -3.36 -2.13 6.66
CA LEU A 220 -4.04 -1.20 7.56
C LEU A 220 -5.56 -1.42 7.65
N LEU A 221 -6.12 -2.40 6.92
CA LEU A 221 -7.55 -2.67 6.95
C LEU A 221 -7.97 -3.31 8.28
N GLN A 222 -8.99 -2.74 8.91
CA GLN A 222 -9.65 -3.32 10.07
C GLN A 222 -10.88 -4.11 9.63
N LYS A 223 -10.74 -5.43 9.54
CA LYS A 223 -11.80 -6.33 9.06
C LYS A 223 -12.99 -6.52 10.02
N ASN A 224 -12.77 -6.32 11.32
CA ASN A 224 -13.75 -6.60 12.38
C ASN A 224 -14.59 -5.37 12.79
N ILE A 225 -14.56 -4.29 12.01
CA ILE A 225 -15.44 -3.14 12.24
C ILE A 225 -16.90 -3.58 12.07
N THR A 226 -17.77 -3.14 12.98
CA THR A 226 -19.21 -3.40 12.93
C THR A 226 -19.99 -2.18 12.45
N ASN A 227 -21.08 -2.44 11.73
CA ASN A 227 -22.03 -1.42 11.31
C ASN A 227 -22.96 -1.01 12.47
N LYS A 228 -23.95 -0.14 12.18
CA LYS A 228 -24.96 0.32 13.15
C LYS A 228 -25.79 -0.82 13.78
N HIS A 229 -25.89 -1.96 13.10
CA HIS A 229 -26.60 -3.15 13.55
C HIS A 229 -25.71 -4.14 14.32
N GLY A 230 -24.43 -3.81 14.53
CA GLY A 230 -23.46 -4.71 15.16
C GLY A 230 -22.95 -5.81 14.25
N GLU A 231 -23.21 -5.73 12.94
CA GLU A 231 -22.82 -6.74 11.96
C GLU A 231 -21.47 -6.38 11.33
N THR A 232 -20.60 -7.37 11.12
CA THR A 232 -19.35 -7.20 10.37
C THR A 232 -19.59 -7.38 8.87
N ALA A 233 -18.61 -6.99 8.05
CA ALA A 233 -18.64 -7.20 6.59
C ALA A 233 -18.91 -8.67 6.20
N GLN A 234 -18.44 -9.62 7.00
CA GLN A 234 -18.68 -11.05 6.81
C GLN A 234 -20.16 -11.42 7.00
N ILE A 235 -20.82 -10.87 8.02
CA ILE A 235 -22.23 -11.16 8.32
C ILE A 235 -23.15 -10.63 7.21
N VAL A 236 -22.88 -9.42 6.72
CA VAL A 236 -23.69 -8.80 5.66
C VAL A 236 -23.36 -9.29 4.25
N ALA A 237 -22.41 -10.22 4.10
CA ALA A 237 -21.89 -10.68 2.81
C ALA A 237 -22.99 -11.21 1.89
N CYS A 238 -22.98 -10.74 0.64
CA CYS A 238 -23.94 -11.08 -0.41
C CYS A 238 -25.41 -10.81 -0.09
N SER A 239 -25.74 -10.05 0.97
CA SER A 239 -27.13 -9.76 1.33
C SER A 239 -27.91 -9.02 0.24
N ARG A 240 -27.24 -8.13 -0.51
CA ARG A 240 -27.80 -7.38 -1.65
C ARG A 240 -27.39 -7.93 -3.02
N TYR A 241 -26.61 -9.01 -3.07
CA TYR A 241 -26.24 -9.66 -4.32
C TYR A 241 -27.42 -10.46 -4.90
N SER A 242 -27.68 -10.23 -6.18
CA SER A 242 -28.81 -10.83 -6.93
C SER A 242 -28.37 -11.79 -8.04
N GLY A 243 -27.08 -12.16 -8.11
CA GLY A 243 -26.57 -13.13 -9.08
C GLY A 243 -27.04 -14.56 -8.81
N LYS A 244 -27.09 -15.39 -9.85
CA LYS A 244 -27.50 -16.81 -9.76
C LYS A 244 -26.51 -17.65 -8.94
N ASP A 245 -25.26 -17.21 -8.86
CA ASP A 245 -24.12 -17.80 -8.16
C ASP A 245 -24.00 -17.36 -6.70
N LYS A 246 -25.05 -16.76 -6.11
CA LYS A 246 -25.03 -16.18 -4.76
C LYS A 246 -24.48 -17.11 -3.69
N ALA A 247 -24.83 -18.39 -3.72
CA ALA A 247 -24.36 -19.36 -2.73
C ALA A 247 -22.84 -19.58 -2.83
N SER A 248 -22.34 -19.89 -4.04
CA SER A 248 -20.91 -20.08 -4.29
C SER A 248 -20.11 -18.83 -3.96
N ARG A 249 -20.59 -17.67 -4.41
CA ARG A 249 -19.94 -16.38 -4.16
C ARG A 249 -19.92 -16.01 -2.68
N LYS A 250 -20.96 -16.36 -1.93
CA LYS A 250 -20.98 -16.15 -0.48
C LYS A 250 -19.92 -17.00 0.22
N VAL A 251 -19.78 -18.28 -0.16
CA VAL A 251 -18.74 -19.16 0.39
C VAL A 251 -17.34 -18.62 0.10
N GLU A 252 -17.07 -18.22 -1.14
CA GLU A 252 -15.78 -17.61 -1.50
C GLU A 252 -15.52 -16.32 -0.72
N MET A 253 -16.53 -15.47 -0.56
CA MET A 253 -16.44 -14.22 0.20
C MET A 253 -16.14 -14.49 1.69
N GLU A 254 -16.85 -15.45 2.28
CA GLU A 254 -16.64 -15.86 3.67
C GLU A 254 -15.20 -16.35 3.87
N VAL A 255 -14.66 -17.18 2.97
CA VAL A 255 -13.27 -17.65 3.04
C VAL A 255 -12.25 -16.51 3.00
N VAL A 256 -12.47 -15.48 2.17
CA VAL A 256 -11.56 -14.33 2.08
C VAL A 256 -11.66 -13.45 3.34
N LEU A 257 -12.87 -13.21 3.85
CA LEU A 257 -13.09 -12.36 5.03
C LEU A 257 -12.69 -13.05 6.35
N SER A 258 -12.88 -14.36 6.47
CA SER A 258 -12.39 -15.19 7.58
C SER A 258 -10.98 -15.74 7.33
N GLY A 259 -10.29 -15.21 6.32
CA GLY A 259 -8.99 -15.67 5.87
C GLY A 259 -7.90 -15.44 6.92
N PHE A 260 -7.29 -16.53 7.37
CA PHE A 260 -6.00 -16.50 8.04
C PHE A 260 -4.89 -16.62 6.99
N TYR A 261 -3.76 -16.00 7.25
CA TYR A 261 -2.57 -16.03 6.41
C TYR A 261 -1.41 -16.65 7.18
N VAL A 262 -0.59 -17.43 6.48
CA VAL A 262 0.65 -17.98 7.01
C VAL A 262 1.80 -17.36 6.24
N ALA A 263 2.62 -16.56 6.92
CA ALA A 263 3.64 -15.71 6.33
C ALA A 263 5.03 -16.11 6.78
N LEU A 264 5.98 -16.17 5.84
CA LEU A 264 7.40 -16.38 6.08
C LEU A 264 8.13 -15.05 6.05
N TYR A 265 8.85 -14.75 7.12
CA TYR A 265 9.70 -13.59 7.25
C TYR A 265 11.18 -14.01 7.26
N ARG A 266 11.98 -13.40 6.39
CA ARG A 266 13.42 -13.64 6.30
C ARG A 266 14.20 -12.41 6.75
N PRO A 267 15.23 -12.56 7.60
CA PRO A 267 16.10 -11.44 7.96
C PRO A 267 16.99 -11.04 6.79
N ARG A 268 17.20 -9.74 6.59
CA ARG A 268 18.08 -9.22 5.52
C ARG A 268 19.54 -9.66 5.67
N ASP A 269 19.98 -9.86 6.91
CA ASP A 269 21.40 -10.11 7.21
C ASP A 269 21.80 -11.58 7.06
N ASN A 270 20.84 -12.48 6.72
CA ASN A 270 20.99 -13.94 6.64
C ASN A 270 21.64 -14.61 7.88
N CYS A 271 21.75 -13.86 8.97
CA CYS A 271 22.47 -14.24 10.18
C CYS A 271 21.54 -14.87 11.23
N SER A 272 20.22 -14.86 10.99
CA SER A 272 19.18 -15.43 11.83
C SER A 272 18.26 -16.33 11.01
N THR A 273 17.57 -17.26 11.67
CA THR A 273 16.63 -18.16 10.98
C THR A 273 15.38 -17.41 10.52
N ALA A 274 14.84 -17.81 9.36
CA ALA A 274 13.55 -17.33 8.90
C ALA A 274 12.43 -17.80 9.85
N GLU A 275 11.37 -16.99 9.96
CA GLU A 275 10.25 -17.24 10.87
C GLU A 275 8.93 -17.33 10.11
N ILE A 276 8.10 -18.29 10.50
CA ILE A 276 6.75 -18.42 9.97
C ILE A 276 5.77 -17.93 11.03
N ILE A 277 4.84 -17.05 10.63
CA ILE A 277 3.85 -16.43 11.52
C ILE A 277 2.46 -16.63 10.93
N ILE A 278 1.50 -16.97 11.79
CA ILE A 278 0.07 -16.99 11.43
C ILE A 278 -0.53 -15.64 11.79
N SER A 279 -1.22 -15.00 10.84
CA SER A 279 -1.86 -13.70 11.02
C SER A 279 -3.33 -13.74 10.59
N GLU A 280 -4.18 -13.00 11.32
CA GLU A 280 -5.58 -12.78 10.96
C GLU A 280 -5.75 -11.69 9.88
N ALA A 281 -4.79 -10.77 9.80
CA ALA A 281 -4.72 -9.71 8.81
C ALA A 281 -3.68 -10.06 7.74
N TYR A 282 -3.74 -9.37 6.60
CA TYR A 282 -2.72 -9.56 5.57
C TYR A 282 -1.33 -9.20 6.14
N PRO A 283 -0.30 -10.01 5.91
CA PRO A 283 1.01 -9.81 6.52
C PRO A 283 1.64 -8.47 6.09
N CYS A 284 2.26 -7.76 7.04
CA CYS A 284 3.00 -6.53 6.76
C CYS A 284 4.34 -6.84 6.08
N GLU A 285 4.86 -5.90 5.28
CA GLU A 285 6.15 -6.09 4.58
C GLU A 285 7.35 -6.26 5.53
N HIS A 286 7.27 -5.67 6.72
CA HIS A 286 8.34 -5.68 7.71
C HIS A 286 7.83 -6.12 9.07
N LEU A 287 8.57 -7.04 9.70
CA LEU A 287 8.31 -7.48 11.06
C LEU A 287 9.36 -6.88 12.00
N SER A 288 8.92 -5.96 12.87
CA SER A 288 9.71 -5.45 13.98
C SER A 288 9.35 -6.21 15.26
N LYS A 289 10.26 -7.01 15.79
CA LYS A 289 10.02 -7.80 17.02
C LYS A 289 9.95 -6.98 18.30
N ASN A 290 10.47 -5.74 18.29
CA ASN A 290 10.49 -4.86 19.46
C ASN A 290 9.95 -3.48 19.08
N VAL A 291 8.70 -3.20 19.46
CA VAL A 291 8.01 -1.91 19.22
C VAL A 291 8.66 -0.75 20.01
N LEU A 292 9.49 -1.05 21.01
CA LEU A 292 10.05 -0.05 21.95
C LEU A 292 11.48 0.42 21.61
N ILE A 293 12.18 -0.25 20.68
CA ILE A 293 13.56 0.12 20.33
C ILE A 293 13.72 -0.04 18.81
N ASP A 294 13.55 1.06 18.08
CA ASP A 294 13.85 1.13 16.66
C ASP A 294 15.38 1.28 16.49
N SER A 295 16.12 0.20 16.78
CA SER A 295 17.57 0.18 16.63
C SER A 295 17.94 -0.28 15.21
N PRO A 296 18.84 0.42 14.51
CA PRO A 296 19.38 -0.02 13.22
C PRO A 296 20.18 -1.34 13.32
N LEU A 297 20.45 -1.82 14.54
CA LEU A 297 21.19 -3.05 14.81
C LEU A 297 20.29 -4.29 14.99
N LEU A 298 18.96 -4.12 15.07
CA LEU A 298 18.05 -5.26 15.11
C LEU A 298 17.82 -5.81 13.70
N PRO A 299 17.89 -7.14 13.50
CA PRO A 299 17.68 -7.73 12.19
C PRO A 299 16.27 -7.38 11.69
N LYS A 300 16.20 -6.58 10.63
CA LYS A 300 14.94 -6.23 9.97
C LYS A 300 14.49 -7.44 9.14
N TYR A 301 13.38 -8.03 9.57
CA TYR A 301 12.75 -9.14 8.87
C TYR A 301 11.87 -8.60 7.75
N SER A 302 12.12 -9.05 6.52
CA SER A 302 11.28 -8.77 5.35
C SER A 302 10.38 -9.95 5.04
N LEU A 303 9.14 -9.66 4.65
CA LEU A 303 8.18 -10.65 4.19
C LEU A 303 8.69 -11.33 2.91
N ALA A 304 8.96 -12.63 2.99
CA ALA A 304 9.55 -13.43 1.93
C ALA A 304 8.52 -14.24 1.14
N ALA A 305 7.50 -14.75 1.83
CA ALA A 305 6.39 -15.46 1.21
C ALA A 305 5.14 -15.40 2.09
N CYS A 306 3.95 -15.54 1.51
CA CYS A 306 2.75 -15.80 2.27
C CYS A 306 1.78 -16.72 1.52
N ALA A 307 1.14 -17.60 2.30
CA ALA A 307 0.07 -18.48 1.86
C ALA A 307 -1.27 -18.02 2.47
N GLY A 308 -2.34 -18.14 1.70
CA GLY A 308 -3.71 -17.88 2.17
C GLY A 308 -4.54 -17.08 1.17
N PRO A 309 -5.82 -16.84 1.47
CA PRO A 309 -6.51 -17.06 2.75
C PRO A 309 -6.94 -18.52 2.99
N PHE A 310 -6.78 -19.03 4.21
CA PHE A 310 -7.13 -20.42 4.60
C PHE A 310 -8.59 -20.62 5.07
N GLY A 311 -9.34 -19.53 5.29
CA GLY A 311 -10.75 -19.54 5.72
C GLY A 311 -11.02 -20.00 7.17
N SER A 312 -10.13 -20.77 7.80
CA SER A 312 -10.19 -21.10 9.23
C SER A 312 -8.81 -21.11 9.88
N LYS A 313 -8.79 -20.87 11.19
CA LYS A 313 -7.57 -20.90 12.00
C LYS A 313 -6.93 -22.28 12.01
N GLU A 314 -7.73 -23.33 12.17
CA GLU A 314 -7.25 -24.73 12.22
C GLU A 314 -6.54 -25.15 10.93
N ARG A 315 -7.05 -24.74 9.77
CA ARG A 315 -6.41 -25.02 8.47
C ARG A 315 -5.07 -24.31 8.35
N ALA A 316 -4.99 -23.06 8.79
CA ALA A 316 -3.74 -22.30 8.82
C ALA A 316 -2.73 -22.90 9.80
N GLU A 317 -3.16 -23.34 10.98
CA GLU A 317 -2.31 -24.00 11.98
C GLU A 317 -1.76 -25.34 11.49
N LYS A 318 -2.60 -26.15 10.83
CA LYS A 318 -2.17 -27.40 10.21
C LYS A 318 -1.10 -27.14 9.15
N PHE A 319 -1.33 -26.17 8.26
CA PHE A 319 -0.35 -25.78 7.25
C PHE A 319 0.94 -25.25 7.87
N TYR A 320 0.85 -24.43 8.91
CA TYR A 320 2.02 -23.95 9.66
C TYR A 320 2.83 -25.10 10.26
N GLN A 321 2.18 -26.10 10.86
CA GLN A 321 2.86 -27.26 11.43
C GLN A 321 3.58 -28.08 10.34
N GLU A 322 2.91 -28.37 9.22
CA GLU A 322 3.50 -29.10 8.09
C GLU A 322 4.68 -28.34 7.49
N TRP A 323 4.54 -27.03 7.29
CA TRP A 323 5.59 -26.17 6.76
C TRP A 323 6.78 -26.06 7.72
N SER A 324 6.52 -25.98 9.04
CA SER A 324 7.56 -25.90 10.08
C SER A 324 8.31 -27.21 10.27
N MET A 325 7.63 -28.36 10.24
CA MET A 325 8.27 -29.68 10.38
C MET A 325 9.19 -30.00 9.20
N SER A 326 8.79 -29.63 7.99
CA SER A 326 9.53 -29.88 6.75
C SER A 326 10.82 -29.05 6.62
N GLN A 327 11.07 -28.08 7.52
CA GLN A 327 12.25 -27.19 7.45
C GLN A 327 13.59 -27.88 7.69
N LYS A 328 13.60 -29.01 8.41
CA LYS A 328 14.84 -29.60 8.94
C LYS A 328 15.76 -30.13 7.84
N ASP A 329 15.19 -30.68 6.77
CA ASP A 329 15.95 -31.35 5.72
C ASP A 329 16.35 -30.39 4.57
N ILE A 330 15.57 -29.32 4.34
CA ILE A 330 15.80 -28.39 3.23
C ILE A 330 16.90 -27.35 3.52
N LYS A 331 17.21 -27.03 4.79
CA LYS A 331 18.33 -26.12 5.13
C LYS A 331 19.67 -26.55 4.53
N LEU A 332 19.83 -27.85 4.29
CA LEU A 332 21.05 -28.43 3.75
C LEU A 332 21.09 -28.40 2.21
N SER A 333 19.94 -28.30 1.53
CA SER A 333 19.84 -28.36 0.08
C SER A 333 19.68 -26.99 -0.59
N ASP A 334 18.98 -26.04 0.04
CA ASP A 334 18.78 -24.69 -0.49
C ASP A 334 18.70 -23.64 0.63
N MET A 335 19.83 -22.95 0.86
CA MET A 335 19.99 -21.93 1.90
C MET A 335 19.18 -20.65 1.61
N ASP A 336 18.93 -20.35 0.32
CA ASP A 336 18.39 -19.06 -0.11
C ASP A 336 16.86 -19.09 -0.26
N LYS A 337 16.32 -20.14 -0.89
CA LYS A 337 14.87 -20.23 -1.22
C LYS A 337 14.22 -21.54 -0.80
N GLY A 338 14.92 -22.38 -0.03
CA GLY A 338 14.41 -23.66 0.39
C GLY A 338 13.08 -23.59 1.15
N TYR A 339 12.94 -22.64 2.07
CA TYR A 339 11.70 -22.44 2.83
C TYR A 339 10.50 -22.14 1.93
N GLU A 340 10.69 -21.26 0.95
CA GLU A 340 9.67 -20.88 -0.02
C GLU A 340 9.28 -22.05 -0.92
N ARG A 341 10.25 -22.88 -1.34
CA ARG A 341 9.99 -24.08 -2.14
C ARG A 341 9.06 -25.05 -1.42
N VAL A 342 9.35 -25.35 -0.16
CA VAL A 342 8.51 -26.24 0.66
C VAL A 342 7.09 -25.69 0.80
N GLY A 343 6.96 -24.40 1.08
CA GLY A 343 5.64 -23.77 1.21
C GLY A 343 4.85 -23.81 -0.09
N ARG A 344 5.52 -23.59 -1.23
CA ARG A 344 4.93 -23.67 -2.57
C ARG A 344 4.46 -25.08 -2.91
N ASP A 345 5.28 -26.08 -2.63
CA ASP A 345 4.97 -27.50 -2.86
C ASP A 345 3.77 -27.95 -2.00
N LEU A 346 3.73 -27.52 -0.73
CA LEU A 346 2.60 -27.77 0.17
C LEU A 346 1.30 -27.10 -0.31
N CYS A 347 1.38 -25.91 -0.94
CA CYS A 347 0.19 -25.27 -1.51
C CYS A 347 -0.34 -26.02 -2.73
N GLY A 348 0.54 -26.60 -3.55
CA GLY A 348 0.20 -27.41 -4.71
C GLY A 348 -0.79 -26.75 -5.68
N GLY A 349 -0.78 -25.40 -5.77
CA GLY A 349 -1.70 -24.61 -6.59
C GLY A 349 -3.15 -24.50 -6.08
N LYS A 350 -3.51 -25.14 -4.95
CA LYS A 350 -4.87 -25.08 -4.36
C LYS A 350 -5.08 -23.85 -3.50
N ILE A 351 -4.02 -23.38 -2.85
CA ILE A 351 -4.02 -22.22 -1.97
C ILE A 351 -3.25 -21.10 -2.68
N PRO A 352 -3.73 -19.84 -2.66
CA PRO A 352 -2.99 -18.73 -3.21
C PRO A 352 -1.66 -18.56 -2.48
N TRP A 353 -0.58 -18.51 -3.26
CA TRP A 353 0.79 -18.38 -2.79
C TRP A 353 1.41 -17.15 -3.43
N VAL A 354 2.01 -16.28 -2.63
CA VAL A 354 2.80 -15.15 -3.16
C VAL A 354 4.15 -15.09 -2.48
N GLU A 355 5.15 -14.64 -3.22
CA GLU A 355 6.54 -14.70 -2.80
C GLU A 355 7.34 -13.52 -3.35
N SER A 356 8.37 -13.15 -2.60
CA SER A 356 9.28 -12.06 -2.94
C SER A 356 10.41 -12.62 -3.77
N TRP A 357 10.69 -11.98 -4.90
CA TRP A 357 11.74 -12.37 -5.82
C TRP A 357 12.79 -11.28 -5.93
N CYS A 358 14.05 -11.64 -6.10
CA CYS A 358 15.16 -10.67 -6.15
C CYS A 358 15.07 -9.65 -7.30
N PHE A 359 14.23 -9.89 -8.31
CA PHE A 359 14.01 -9.01 -9.44
C PHE A 359 12.72 -8.18 -9.34
N LEU A 360 11.96 -8.34 -8.24
CA LEU A 360 10.69 -7.67 -7.99
C LEU A 360 10.65 -7.11 -6.57
N ASP A 361 10.24 -5.85 -6.43
CA ASP A 361 10.03 -5.24 -5.12
C ASP A 361 8.69 -5.66 -4.48
N ASN A 362 7.84 -6.40 -5.21
CA ASN A 362 6.50 -6.82 -4.78
C ASN A 362 6.38 -8.35 -4.62
N LEU A 363 5.47 -8.79 -3.75
CA LEU A 363 5.09 -10.20 -3.57
C LEU A 363 4.18 -10.64 -4.71
N ILE A 364 4.63 -11.61 -5.50
CA ILE A 364 3.91 -12.09 -6.68
C ILE A 364 3.89 -13.62 -6.70
N ASP A 365 2.79 -14.16 -7.19
CA ASP A 365 2.71 -15.57 -7.60
C ASP A 365 3.30 -15.71 -9.01
N ILE A 366 4.48 -16.32 -9.16
CA ILE A 366 5.07 -16.52 -10.49
C ILE A 366 4.24 -17.47 -11.35
N CYS A 367 3.47 -18.39 -10.75
CA CYS A 367 2.62 -19.31 -11.50
C CYS A 367 1.39 -18.60 -12.09
N SER A 368 1.09 -17.38 -11.64
CA SER A 368 0.01 -16.58 -12.21
C SER A 368 0.39 -16.00 -13.58
N LYS A 369 -0.61 -15.72 -14.42
CA LYS A 369 -0.42 -15.10 -15.73
C LYS A 369 0.32 -13.75 -15.63
N GLU A 370 0.00 -12.98 -14.60
CA GLU A 370 0.65 -11.69 -14.31
C GLU A 370 2.13 -11.90 -13.93
N GLY A 371 2.40 -12.86 -13.04
CA GLY A 371 3.76 -13.22 -12.63
C GLY A 371 4.63 -13.69 -13.80
N LEU A 372 4.12 -14.58 -14.65
CA LEU A 372 4.80 -15.02 -15.86
C LEU A 372 5.10 -13.86 -16.82
N SER A 373 4.18 -12.90 -16.97
CA SER A 373 4.40 -11.74 -17.84
C SER A 373 5.52 -10.83 -17.34
N LEU A 374 5.57 -10.57 -16.03
CA LEU A 374 6.63 -9.79 -15.39
C LEU A 374 7.96 -10.52 -15.46
N PHE A 375 7.94 -11.83 -15.28
CA PHE A 375 9.13 -12.66 -15.41
C PHE A 375 9.66 -12.65 -16.85
N ASN A 376 8.80 -12.79 -17.86
CA ASN A 376 9.18 -12.69 -19.26
C ASN A 376 9.78 -11.31 -19.58
N LEU A 377 9.21 -10.24 -19.04
CA LEU A 377 9.76 -8.89 -19.19
C LEU A 377 11.16 -8.77 -18.59
N PHE A 378 11.37 -9.35 -17.40
CA PHE A 378 12.69 -9.40 -16.77
C PHE A 378 13.71 -10.18 -17.62
N LEU A 379 13.33 -11.36 -18.12
CA LEU A 379 14.18 -12.17 -18.99
C LEU A 379 14.55 -11.42 -20.28
N HIS A 380 13.60 -10.71 -20.86
CA HIS A 380 13.84 -9.86 -22.02
C HIS A 380 14.86 -8.77 -21.68
N GLN A 381 14.68 -8.02 -20.60
CA GLN A 381 15.64 -6.99 -20.16
C GLN A 381 17.04 -7.56 -19.86
N ALA A 382 17.12 -8.75 -19.26
CA ALA A 382 18.38 -9.42 -18.97
C ALA A 382 19.13 -9.80 -20.26
N LYS A 383 18.41 -10.30 -21.28
CA LYS A 383 18.98 -10.60 -22.61
C LYS A 383 19.54 -9.35 -23.27
N PHE A 384 18.81 -8.24 -23.23
CA PHE A 384 19.27 -6.95 -23.79
C PHE A 384 20.51 -6.40 -23.06
N LYS A 385 20.57 -6.49 -21.72
CA LYS A 385 21.78 -6.10 -20.96
C LYS A 385 22.99 -6.96 -21.28
N LYS A 386 22.81 -8.25 -21.56
CA LYS A 386 23.90 -9.16 -21.94
C LYS A 386 24.41 -8.87 -23.36
N ASN A 387 23.51 -8.64 -24.32
CA ASN A 387 23.90 -8.24 -25.69
C ASN A 387 24.62 -6.88 -25.70
N LYS A 388 24.21 -5.94 -24.84
CA LYS A 388 24.91 -4.66 -24.69
C LYS A 388 26.30 -4.82 -24.07
N ARG A 389 26.45 -5.70 -23.07
CA ARG A 389 27.77 -6.06 -22.51
C ARG A 389 28.66 -6.81 -23.50
N SER A 390 28.10 -7.64 -24.38
CA SER A 390 28.90 -8.26 -25.45
C SER A 390 29.33 -7.25 -26.50
N ASP A 391 28.45 -6.32 -26.91
CA ASP A 391 28.81 -5.23 -27.83
C ASP A 391 29.83 -4.26 -27.23
N ASP A 392 29.71 -3.92 -25.95
CA ASP A 392 30.67 -3.05 -25.25
C ASP A 392 32.01 -3.76 -25.02
N ASN A 393 32.02 -5.08 -24.77
CA ASN A 393 33.25 -5.88 -24.70
C ASN A 393 33.91 -6.09 -26.07
N VAL A 394 33.14 -6.12 -27.17
CA VAL A 394 33.66 -6.14 -28.54
C VAL A 394 34.23 -4.77 -28.90
N ARG A 395 33.57 -3.67 -28.48
CA ARG A 395 34.08 -2.30 -28.65
C ARG A 395 35.33 -2.00 -27.81
N GLN A 396 35.46 -2.57 -26.61
CA GLN A 396 36.68 -2.46 -25.80
C GLN A 396 37.85 -3.33 -26.30
N ARG A 397 37.59 -4.34 -27.14
CA ARG A 397 38.66 -5.17 -27.75
C ARG A 397 39.18 -4.63 -29.08
N LEU A 398 38.57 -3.60 -29.65
CA LEU A 398 38.99 -2.95 -30.90
C LEU A 398 39.58 -1.55 -30.63
N GLN A 399 40.59 -1.50 -29.75
CA GLN A 399 41.56 -0.42 -29.72
C GLN A 399 42.95 -1.04 -29.85
N PHE A 400 43.36 -1.25 -31.09
CA PHE A 400 44.77 -1.31 -31.44
C PHE A 400 44.95 -0.31 -32.58
N ASP A 401 45.86 0.62 -32.34
CA ASP A 401 46.30 1.65 -33.27
C ASP A 401 46.71 1.00 -34.59
N ASP A 402 46.19 1.58 -35.68
CA ASP A 402 46.56 1.29 -37.05
C ASP A 402 48.02 1.71 -37.31
N GLU A 403 48.90 0.77 -37.68
CA GLU A 403 49.99 1.01 -38.65
C GLU A 403 50.21 -0.26 -39.49
N ASP A 404 49.77 -0.17 -40.76
CA ASP A 404 50.29 -0.78 -41.99
C ASP A 404 50.50 -2.31 -42.11
N SER A 405 49.66 -3.00 -42.90
CA SER A 405 49.93 -3.21 -44.34
C SER A 405 48.95 -4.21 -44.97
N ASP A 406 48.41 -3.81 -46.12
CA ASP A 406 48.02 -4.60 -47.28
C ASP A 406 46.70 -5.39 -47.29
N GLU A 407 46.02 -5.17 -48.42
CA GLU A 407 44.70 -5.58 -48.85
C GLU A 407 44.51 -7.10 -48.98
N ASP A 408 43.23 -7.49 -48.97
CA ASP A 408 42.63 -8.76 -49.43
C ASP A 408 42.24 -9.80 -48.38
N GLU A 409 41.06 -9.61 -47.76
CA GLU A 409 40.04 -10.69 -47.59
C GLU A 409 38.72 -10.16 -46.97
N LEU A 410 38.08 -9.18 -47.62
CA LEU A 410 36.71 -8.78 -47.27
C LEU A 410 35.71 -9.44 -48.23
N LYS A 411 35.42 -10.73 -47.99
CA LYS A 411 34.20 -11.48 -48.40
C LYS A 411 34.50 -12.99 -48.26
N ASN A 412 34.26 -13.61 -47.10
CA ASN A 412 33.86 -15.04 -47.01
C ASN A 412 33.58 -15.63 -45.61
N THR A 413 33.41 -14.84 -44.54
CA THR A 413 33.18 -15.41 -43.19
C THR A 413 31.76 -15.21 -42.63
N LEU A 414 30.77 -14.94 -43.48
CA LEU A 414 29.34 -14.89 -43.08
C LEU A 414 28.54 -16.17 -43.33
N GLU A 415 29.16 -17.22 -43.86
CA GLU A 415 28.52 -18.53 -43.98
C GLU A 415 29.56 -19.62 -43.71
N LEU A 416 29.67 -20.10 -42.46
CA LEU A 416 30.11 -21.45 -42.07
C LEU A 416 30.42 -21.50 -40.56
N SER A 417 29.40 -21.74 -39.75
CA SER A 417 29.54 -22.52 -38.50
C SER A 417 28.17 -23.05 -38.09
N LYS A 418 27.61 -23.93 -38.93
CA LYS A 418 26.64 -24.92 -38.49
C LYS A 418 27.42 -26.14 -38.02
N ASN A 419 27.07 -26.60 -36.82
CA ASN A 419 27.29 -27.94 -36.26
C ASN A 419 28.70 -28.26 -35.74
N GLU A 420 28.81 -28.30 -34.41
CA GLU A 420 29.47 -29.37 -33.64
C GLU A 420 29.25 -29.05 -32.14
N ILE A 421 28.21 -29.64 -31.54
CA ILE A 421 28.08 -29.78 -30.09
C ILE A 421 27.60 -31.21 -29.85
N ASP A 422 28.35 -31.91 -28.99
CA ASP A 422 28.37 -33.36 -28.79
C ASP A 422 27.00 -33.97 -28.39
N GLU A 423 26.52 -34.93 -29.18
CA GLU A 423 25.27 -35.69 -28.95
C GLU A 423 25.40 -36.82 -27.91
N GLU A 424 26.60 -37.15 -27.41
CA GLU A 424 26.82 -38.33 -26.55
C GLU A 424 26.56 -38.09 -25.05
N ILE A 425 26.37 -36.84 -24.59
CA ILE A 425 26.02 -36.52 -23.19
C ILE A 425 24.49 -36.41 -23.01
N PHE A 426 23.73 -36.59 -24.09
CA PHE A 426 22.30 -36.23 -24.15
C PHE A 426 21.34 -37.34 -23.69
N GLU A 427 21.77 -38.61 -23.58
CA GLU A 427 20.86 -39.73 -23.28
C GLU A 427 20.58 -39.93 -21.77
N ASP A 428 21.53 -39.65 -20.88
CA ASP A 428 21.37 -39.99 -19.46
C ASP A 428 20.44 -39.03 -18.68
N ALA A 429 20.19 -37.82 -19.20
CA ALA A 429 19.37 -36.80 -18.54
C ALA A 429 17.89 -36.79 -18.98
N LEU A 430 17.53 -37.55 -20.02
CA LEU A 430 16.18 -37.60 -20.59
C LEU A 430 15.20 -38.46 -19.78
N THR A 431 15.67 -39.23 -18.79
CA THR A 431 14.85 -40.25 -18.12
C THR A 431 14.06 -39.78 -16.89
N THR A 432 14.16 -38.50 -16.49
CA THR A 432 13.55 -38.02 -15.23
C THR A 432 12.75 -36.71 -15.31
N LEU A 433 12.24 -36.30 -16.47
CA LEU A 433 11.36 -35.13 -16.58
C LEU A 433 9.89 -35.52 -16.33
N ASP A 434 9.35 -35.13 -15.17
CA ASP A 434 7.91 -35.12 -14.89
C ASP A 434 7.36 -33.69 -15.11
N ASP A 435 6.39 -33.57 -16.01
CA ASP A 435 5.92 -32.36 -16.70
C ASP A 435 5.02 -31.42 -15.86
N SER A 436 5.42 -31.05 -14.64
CA SER A 436 4.64 -30.11 -13.80
C SER A 436 5.25 -28.71 -13.70
N MET A 437 4.44 -27.65 -13.86
CA MET A 437 4.89 -26.25 -13.67
C MET A 437 5.44 -25.96 -12.26
N SER A 438 5.05 -26.76 -11.26
CA SER A 438 5.64 -26.78 -9.93
C SER A 438 7.13 -27.14 -9.97
N SER A 439 7.51 -28.12 -10.79
CA SER A 439 8.91 -28.54 -10.98
C SER A 439 9.75 -27.41 -11.58
N PHE A 440 9.26 -26.71 -12.61
CA PHE A 440 9.96 -25.57 -13.22
C PHE A 440 10.25 -24.44 -12.22
N THR A 441 9.25 -24.06 -11.42
CA THR A 441 9.41 -23.00 -10.43
C THR A 441 10.32 -23.46 -9.27
N GLY A 442 10.31 -24.75 -8.93
CA GLY A 442 11.24 -25.36 -7.98
C GLY A 442 12.70 -25.30 -8.46
N HIS A 443 12.95 -25.63 -9.72
CA HIS A 443 14.27 -25.47 -10.36
C HIS A 443 14.70 -24.01 -10.41
N PHE A 444 13.81 -23.08 -10.76
CA PHE A 444 14.10 -21.65 -10.77
C PHE A 444 14.43 -21.10 -9.37
N ALA A 445 13.71 -21.54 -8.33
CA ALA A 445 13.99 -21.14 -6.95
C ALA A 445 15.38 -21.62 -6.46
N GLY A 446 15.81 -22.82 -6.89
CA GLY A 446 17.15 -23.35 -6.60
C GLY A 446 18.30 -22.70 -7.36
N LEU A 447 17.98 -21.93 -8.41
CA LEU A 447 18.95 -21.14 -9.17
C LEU A 447 19.15 -19.79 -8.49
N SER A 448 19.77 -19.80 -7.30
CA SER A 448 20.29 -18.57 -6.69
C SER A 448 21.27 -17.90 -7.66
N LEU A 449 20.91 -16.70 -8.15
CA LEU A 449 21.75 -15.84 -8.98
C LEU A 449 23.05 -15.37 -8.28
N LYS A 450 23.29 -15.81 -7.03
CA LYS A 450 24.53 -15.57 -6.27
C LYS A 450 25.46 -16.79 -6.22
N SER A 451 25.06 -17.96 -6.73
CA SER A 451 25.96 -19.11 -6.85
C SER A 451 26.78 -19.03 -8.15
N PRO A 452 28.13 -19.00 -8.09
CA PRO A 452 29.00 -18.89 -9.28
C PRO A 452 28.87 -20.05 -10.26
N ILE A 453 28.26 -21.17 -9.84
CA ILE A 453 28.25 -22.43 -10.59
C ILE A 453 27.01 -22.57 -11.49
N ASN A 454 25.95 -21.79 -11.26
CA ASN A 454 24.64 -22.05 -11.87
C ASN A 454 24.29 -21.17 -13.08
N ALA A 455 25.21 -20.31 -13.55
CA ALA A 455 24.99 -19.48 -14.74
C ALA A 455 24.96 -20.29 -16.06
N ARG A 456 25.52 -21.52 -16.08
CA ARG A 456 25.47 -22.42 -17.24
C ARG A 456 24.15 -23.20 -17.35
N TYR A 457 23.49 -23.52 -16.23
CA TYR A 457 22.21 -24.24 -16.21
C TYR A 457 21.02 -23.41 -16.69
N PHE A 458 21.14 -22.07 -16.66
CA PHE A 458 20.11 -21.12 -17.09
C PHE A 458 19.77 -21.22 -18.59
N PHE A 459 20.66 -21.80 -19.40
CA PHE A 459 20.51 -21.91 -20.85
C PHE A 459 19.66 -23.11 -21.29
N ASN A 460 19.66 -24.23 -20.54
CA ASN A 460 19.05 -25.48 -21.01
C ASN A 460 17.54 -25.59 -20.74
N ILE A 461 17.03 -25.03 -19.63
CA ILE A 461 15.60 -25.15 -19.28
C ILE A 461 14.72 -24.24 -20.17
N THR A 462 15.27 -23.13 -20.67
CA THR A 462 14.50 -22.16 -21.45
C THR A 462 14.38 -22.51 -22.94
N GLN A 463 15.20 -23.42 -23.46
CA GLN A 463 15.11 -23.89 -24.85
C GLN A 463 14.05 -24.98 -25.07
N GLN A 464 13.71 -25.79 -24.05
CA GLN A 464 12.69 -26.85 -24.17
C GLN A 464 11.24 -26.36 -24.07
N LEU A 465 10.97 -25.18 -23.52
CA LEU A 465 9.61 -24.62 -23.44
C LEU A 465 9.17 -23.89 -24.72
N PHE A 466 10.04 -23.84 -25.75
CA PHE A 466 9.80 -23.12 -27.00
C PHE A 466 9.90 -24.00 -28.26
N TYR A 467 9.74 -25.32 -28.11
CA TYR A 467 9.38 -26.22 -29.20
C TYR A 467 8.15 -27.04 -28.85
#